data_AF-S9X5R9-F1
#
_entry.id   AF-S9X5R9-F1
#
_cell.length_a   1.000
_cell.length_b   1.000
_cell.length_c   1.000
_cell.angle_alpha   90.00
_cell.angle_beta   90.00
_cell.angle_gamma   90.00
#
_symmetry.space_group_name_H-M   'P 1'
#
loop_
_entity.id
_entity.type
_entity.pdbx_description
1 polymer ?
#
loop_
_entity_poly.entity_id
_entity_poly.type
_entity_poly.pdbx_seq_one_letter_code
_entity_poly.pdbx_strand_id
1 'polypeptide(L)'
;MEGSPKNDIYFCLMRVFCSQTLRAAGLDRTKVSLLDSFTDIMIRYIQLLSETTMAEAEVSRKPNCDLQDFRLALEEVGLLDGTEEDVKAFIEWFHGPQMDEYRRVAGFQPATETQTKPKDWLTNLVQKQVRVSGPERFQDTIFSSAVQNNPSHPT
;
A
#
# COMPACT_ATOMS: atom_id res chain seq x y z
N MET A 1 -16.99 15.99 -15.53
CA MET A 1 -16.81 14.52 -15.47
C MET A 1 -16.66 14.18 -14.00
N GLU A 2 -17.78 13.87 -13.35
CA GLU A 2 -17.81 13.53 -11.93
C GLU A 2 -17.11 12.18 -11.78
N GLY A 3 -15.95 12.16 -11.13
CA GLY A 3 -15.28 10.91 -10.77
C GLY A 3 -16.23 10.10 -9.88
N SER A 4 -16.27 8.78 -10.08
CA SER A 4 -16.99 7.93 -9.13
C SER A 4 -16.39 8.17 -7.73
N PRO A 5 -17.20 8.33 -6.66
CA PRO A 5 -16.70 8.52 -5.29
C PRO A 5 -15.67 7.44 -4.88
N LYS A 6 -15.75 6.25 -5.49
CA LYS A 6 -14.79 5.16 -5.32
C LYS A 6 -13.39 5.53 -5.82
N ASN A 7 -13.27 6.18 -6.97
CA ASN A 7 -12.00 6.58 -7.56
C ASN A 7 -11.30 7.62 -6.69
N ASP A 8 -12.06 8.56 -6.12
CA ASP A 8 -11.53 9.60 -5.23
C ASP A 8 -10.95 9.00 -3.95
N ILE A 9 -11.59 7.96 -3.41
CA ILE A 9 -11.09 7.22 -2.24
C ILE A 9 -9.76 6.53 -2.55
N TYR A 10 -9.66 5.81 -3.67
CA TYR A 10 -8.41 5.12 -4.03
C TYR A 10 -7.27 6.09 -4.30
N PHE A 11 -7.55 7.21 -4.97
CA PHE A 11 -6.58 8.28 -5.16
C PHE A 11 -6.11 8.86 -3.81
N CYS A 12 -7.04 9.15 -2.91
CA CYS A 12 -6.71 9.65 -1.57
C CYS A 12 -5.87 8.65 -0.77
N LEU A 13 -6.18 7.35 -0.84
CA LEU A 13 -5.41 6.31 -0.18
C LEU A 13 -3.98 6.25 -0.74
N MET A 14 -3.84 6.29 -2.06
CA MET A 14 -2.53 6.32 -2.72
C MET A 14 -1.74 7.56 -2.31
N ARG A 15 -2.40 8.71 -2.20
CA ARG A 15 -1.79 9.96 -1.74
C ARG A 15 -1.31 9.87 -0.29
N VAL A 16 -2.05 9.17 0.59
CA VAL A 16 -1.60 8.87 1.97
C VAL A 16 -0.37 7.97 1.94
N PHE A 17 -0.37 6.89 1.14
CA PHE A 17 0.78 6.02 0.96
C PHE A 17 2.01 6.80 0.49
N CYS A 18 1.88 7.60 -0.57
CA CYS A 18 2.96 8.44 -1.10
C CYS A 18 3.51 9.41 -0.07
N SER A 19 2.65 10.02 0.74
CA SER A 19 3.04 10.92 1.84
C SER A 19 3.81 10.19 2.95
N GLN A 20 3.36 9.00 3.34
CA GLN A 20 4.07 8.13 4.28
C GLN A 20 5.43 7.71 3.73
N THR A 21 5.49 7.40 2.44
CA THR A 21 6.73 6.99 1.76
C THR A 21 7.76 8.12 1.78
N LEU A 22 7.36 9.34 1.41
CA LEU A 22 8.25 10.49 1.44
C LEU A 22 8.75 10.79 2.86
N ARG A 23 7.87 10.69 3.87
CA ARG A 23 8.27 10.91 5.27
C ARG A 23 9.27 9.87 5.76
N ALA A 24 9.07 8.59 5.45
CA ALA A 24 10.00 7.54 5.82
C ALA A 24 11.35 7.66 5.07
N ALA A 25 11.37 8.30 3.90
CA ALA A 25 12.60 8.69 3.21
C ALA A 25 13.28 9.95 3.81
N GLY A 26 12.73 10.51 4.90
CA GLY A 26 13.26 11.72 5.57
C GLY A 26 12.71 13.04 5.02
N LEU A 27 11.72 13.01 4.12
CA LEU A 27 11.09 14.22 3.55
C LEU A 27 9.81 14.57 4.31
N ASP A 28 9.95 15.29 5.42
CA ASP A 28 8.82 15.66 6.28
C ASP A 28 7.83 16.66 5.65
N ARG A 29 8.29 17.46 4.68
CA ARG A 29 7.50 18.49 4.02
C ARG A 29 7.71 18.44 2.51
N THR A 30 6.59 18.41 1.78
CA THR A 30 6.57 18.36 0.32
C THR A 30 5.49 19.30 -0.20
N LYS A 31 5.72 19.96 -1.34
CA LYS A 31 4.70 20.75 -2.03
C LYS A 31 3.55 19.84 -2.47
N VAL A 32 2.32 20.32 -2.36
CA VAL A 32 1.12 19.55 -2.77
C VAL A 32 1.22 19.05 -4.21
N SER A 33 1.70 19.89 -5.13
CA SER A 33 1.89 19.53 -6.53
C SER A 33 2.87 18.36 -6.74
N LEU A 34 3.93 18.27 -5.93
CA LEU A 34 4.90 17.17 -6.00
C LEU A 34 4.28 15.88 -5.46
N LEU A 35 3.54 15.97 -4.34
CA LEU A 35 2.83 14.82 -3.80
C LEU A 35 1.79 14.27 -4.79
N ASP A 36 1.05 15.15 -5.46
CA ASP A 36 0.06 14.75 -6.47
C ASP A 36 0.73 14.14 -7.70
N SER A 37 1.83 14.74 -8.18
CA SER A 37 2.60 14.17 -9.29
C SER A 37 3.17 12.79 -8.95
N PHE A 38 3.69 12.63 -7.72
CA PHE A 38 4.19 11.34 -7.25
C PHE A 38 3.07 10.31 -7.12
N THR A 39 1.90 10.72 -6.62
CA THR A 39 0.70 9.88 -6.55
C THR A 39 0.30 9.39 -7.94
N ASP A 40 0.26 10.28 -8.93
CA ASP A 40 -0.07 9.92 -10.32
C ASP A 40 0.94 8.92 -10.91
N ILE A 41 2.24 9.14 -10.66
CA ILE A 41 3.30 8.22 -11.11
C ILE A 41 3.11 6.85 -10.47
N MET A 42 2.85 6.79 -9.16
CA MET A 42 2.65 5.53 -8.43
C MET A 42 1.43 4.77 -8.93
N ILE A 43 0.32 5.46 -9.24
CA ILE A 43 -0.88 4.82 -9.82
C ILE A 43 -0.53 4.19 -11.17
N ARG A 44 0.13 4.94 -12.07
CA ARG A 44 0.52 4.43 -13.39
C ARG A 44 1.52 3.29 -13.30
N TYR A 45 2.44 3.34 -12.33
CA TYR A 45 3.41 2.27 -12.11
C TYR A 45 2.73 0.97 -11.67
N ILE A 46 1.76 1.04 -10.75
CA ILE A 46 1.01 -0.15 -10.32
C ILE A 46 0.13 -0.69 -11.45
N GLN A 47 -0.46 0.18 -12.26
CA GLN A 47 -1.21 -0.22 -13.45
C GLN A 47 -0.32 -0.95 -14.46
N LEU A 48 0.82 -0.35 -14.80
CA LEU A 48 1.83 -0.97 -15.66
C LEU A 48 2.21 -2.36 -15.13
N LEU A 49 2.57 -2.45 -13.85
CA LEU A 49 3.00 -3.71 -13.26
C LEU A 49 1.88 -4.78 -13.28
N SER A 50 0.63 -4.37 -13.09
CA SER A 50 -0.54 -5.27 -13.18
C SER A 50 -0.76 -5.77 -14.61
N GLU A 51 -0.67 -4.89 -15.60
CA GLU A 51 -0.78 -5.23 -17.03
C GLU A 51 0.33 -6.17 -17.47
N THR A 52 1.57 -5.88 -17.08
CA THR A 52 2.73 -6.74 -17.34
C THR A 52 2.57 -8.11 -16.68
N THR A 53 2.12 -8.17 -15.42
CA THR A 53 1.86 -9.45 -14.72
C THR A 53 0.78 -10.28 -15.41
N MET A 54 -0.26 -9.64 -15.94
CA MET A 54 -1.29 -10.34 -16.72
C MET A 54 -0.74 -10.86 -18.04
N ALA A 55 0.08 -10.08 -18.74
CA ALA A 55 0.70 -10.49 -19.99
C ALA A 55 1.59 -11.74 -19.79
N GLU A 56 2.38 -11.80 -18.72
CA GLU A 56 3.21 -12.97 -18.38
C GLU A 56 2.38 -14.23 -18.08
N ALA A 57 1.26 -14.06 -17.37
CA ALA A 57 0.31 -15.15 -17.12
C ALA A 57 -0.34 -15.65 -18.42
N GLU A 58 -0.68 -14.74 -19.34
CA GLU A 58 -1.24 -15.06 -20.67
C GLU A 58 -0.25 -15.82 -21.55
N VAL A 59 1.02 -15.40 -21.58
CA VAL A 59 2.11 -16.11 -22.28
C VAL A 59 2.25 -17.53 -21.75
N SER A 60 2.14 -17.70 -20.43
CA SER A 60 2.16 -18.99 -19.74
C SER A 60 0.84 -19.77 -19.83
N ARG A 61 -0.20 -19.21 -20.48
CA ARG A 61 -1.56 -19.77 -20.60
C ARG A 61 -2.20 -20.14 -19.26
N LYS A 62 -1.90 -19.37 -18.21
CA LYS A 62 -2.50 -19.53 -16.88
C LYS A 62 -3.83 -18.78 -16.81
N PRO A 63 -4.86 -19.34 -16.13
CA PRO A 63 -6.14 -18.66 -15.97
C PRO A 63 -6.09 -17.52 -14.93
N ASN A 64 -5.12 -17.54 -14.02
CA ASN A 64 -4.92 -16.54 -12.97
C ASN A 64 -3.43 -16.24 -12.83
N CYS A 65 -3.08 -14.99 -12.50
CA CYS A 65 -1.70 -14.62 -12.21
C CYS A 65 -1.23 -15.22 -10.88
N ASP A 66 0.03 -15.63 -10.82
CA ASP A 66 0.70 -16.07 -9.60
C ASP A 66 1.95 -15.23 -9.28
N LEU A 67 2.67 -15.62 -8.22
CA LEU A 67 3.88 -14.92 -7.79
C LEU A 67 5.02 -15.01 -8.82
N GLN A 68 5.05 -16.07 -9.63
CA GLN A 68 6.07 -16.23 -10.66
C GLN A 68 5.83 -15.22 -11.78
N ASP A 69 4.58 -15.03 -12.20
CA ASP A 69 4.22 -14.05 -13.23
C ASP A 69 4.55 -12.63 -12.74
N PHE A 70 4.32 -12.34 -11.45
CA PHE A 70 4.68 -11.06 -10.85
C PHE A 70 6.20 -10.85 -10.80
N ARG A 71 6.98 -11.89 -10.47
CA ARG A 71 8.45 -11.84 -10.51
C ARG A 71 8.95 -11.51 -11.92
N LEU A 72 8.41 -12.17 -12.94
CA LEU A 72 8.76 -11.91 -14.33
C LEU A 72 8.40 -10.48 -14.75
N ALA A 73 7.23 -9.98 -14.32
CA ALA A 73 6.87 -8.59 -14.56
C ALA A 73 7.82 -7.59 -13.89
N LEU A 74 8.32 -7.89 -12.68
CA LEU A 74 9.34 -7.09 -12.00
C LEU A 74 10.69 -7.09 -12.75
N GLU A 75 11.03 -8.20 -13.40
CA GLU A 75 12.21 -8.30 -14.28
C GLU A 75 12.01 -7.45 -15.55
N GLU A 76 10.83 -7.54 -16.18
CA GLU A 76 10.54 -6.79 -17.41
C GLU A 76 10.54 -5.27 -17.18
N VAL A 77 10.00 -4.79 -16.05
CA VAL A 77 10.06 -3.36 -15.70
C VAL A 77 11.43 -2.91 -15.19
N GLY A 78 12.40 -3.83 -15.10
CA GLY A 78 13.78 -3.55 -14.68
C GLY A 78 13.95 -3.29 -13.18
N LEU A 79 12.99 -3.71 -12.35
CA LEU A 79 13.16 -3.68 -10.89
C LEU A 79 14.09 -4.81 -10.44
N LEU A 80 13.96 -5.98 -11.07
CA LEU A 80 14.81 -7.15 -10.82
C LEU A 80 15.64 -7.49 -12.08
N ASP A 81 16.79 -8.12 -11.89
CA ASP A 81 17.63 -8.62 -12.99
C ASP A 81 17.40 -10.11 -13.32
N GLY A 82 16.54 -10.77 -12.54
CA GLY A 82 16.15 -12.17 -12.70
C GLY A 82 17.13 -13.19 -12.14
N THR A 83 18.24 -12.75 -11.54
CA THR A 83 19.18 -13.61 -10.83
C THR A 83 18.64 -14.01 -9.45
N GLU A 84 19.17 -15.10 -8.89
CA GLU A 84 18.80 -15.51 -7.53
C GLU A 84 19.35 -14.52 -6.49
N GLU A 85 20.53 -13.96 -6.78
CA GLU A 85 21.23 -12.99 -5.95
C GLU A 85 20.44 -11.70 -5.78
N ASP A 86 19.86 -11.19 -6.86
CA ASP A 86 19.06 -9.96 -6.82
C ASP A 86 17.73 -10.14 -6.07
N VAL A 87 17.08 -11.30 -6.24
CA VAL A 87 15.89 -11.64 -5.44
C VAL A 87 16.24 -11.71 -3.95
N LYS A 88 17.39 -12.30 -3.59
CA LYS A 88 17.88 -12.32 -2.20
C LYS A 88 18.15 -10.91 -1.69
N ALA A 89 18.82 -10.07 -2.49
CA ALA A 89 19.10 -8.68 -2.14
C ALA A 89 17.80 -7.88 -1.93
N PHE A 90 16.78 -8.10 -2.76
CA PHE A 90 15.46 -7.50 -2.60
C PHE A 90 14.78 -7.93 -1.30
N ILE A 91 14.86 -9.22 -0.93
CA ILE A 91 14.33 -9.73 0.34
C ILE A 91 15.10 -9.11 1.53
N GLU A 92 16.42 -9.05 1.46
CA GLU A 92 17.25 -8.41 2.50
C GLU A 92 16.91 -6.92 2.66
N TRP A 93 16.75 -6.20 1.54
CA TRP A 93 16.27 -4.82 1.54
C TRP A 93 14.89 -4.69 2.19
N PHE A 94 13.97 -5.62 1.89
CA PHE A 94 12.62 -5.61 2.46
C PHE A 94 12.59 -5.80 3.98
N HIS A 95 13.54 -6.55 4.51
CA HIS A 95 13.77 -6.71 5.94
C HIS A 95 14.72 -5.66 6.54
N GLY A 96 15.18 -4.72 5.72
CA GLY A 96 16.11 -3.68 6.13
C GLY A 96 15.48 -2.55 6.97
N PRO A 97 16.33 -1.68 7.54
CA PRO A 97 15.91 -0.61 8.45
C PRO A 97 14.99 0.42 7.78
N GLN A 98 15.13 0.63 6.46
CA GLN A 98 14.25 1.53 5.72
C GLN A 98 12.80 1.03 5.71
N MET A 99 12.59 -0.29 5.61
CA MET A 99 11.25 -0.87 5.69
C MET A 99 10.67 -0.86 7.10
N ASP A 100 11.51 -0.94 8.13
CA ASP A 100 11.07 -0.68 9.50
C ASP A 100 10.58 0.76 9.68
N GLU A 101 11.25 1.72 9.05
CA GLU A 101 10.84 3.12 9.09
C GLU A 101 9.51 3.33 8.35
N TYR A 102 9.31 2.72 7.18
CA TYR A 102 8.01 2.73 6.49
C TYR A 102 6.89 2.15 7.38
N ARG A 103 7.15 1.00 8.04
CA ARG A 103 6.20 0.38 8.98
C ARG A 103 5.88 1.33 10.14
N ARG A 104 6.89 1.95 10.75
CA ARG A 104 6.73 2.91 11.85
C ARG A 104 5.89 4.12 11.44
N VAL A 105 6.16 4.72 10.29
CA VAL A 105 5.42 5.89 9.77
C VAL A 105 3.97 5.54 9.44
N ALA A 106 3.73 4.35 8.89
CA ALA A 106 2.39 3.84 8.63
C ALA A 106 1.61 3.54 9.92
N GLY A 107 2.29 3.47 11.07
CA GLY A 107 1.72 3.15 12.37
C GLY A 107 1.57 1.66 12.62
N PHE A 108 2.22 0.82 11.82
CA PHE A 108 2.29 -0.62 12.07
C PHE A 108 2.99 -0.87 13.41
N GLN A 109 2.39 -1.70 14.26
CA GLN A 109 2.98 -2.12 15.53
C GLN A 109 3.08 -3.65 15.54
N PRO A 110 4.30 -4.21 15.67
CA PRO A 110 4.47 -5.66 15.76
C PRO A 110 3.77 -6.18 17.03
N ALA A 111 3.36 -7.45 16.98
CA ALA A 111 2.80 -8.13 18.14
C ALA A 111 3.83 -8.11 19.28
N THR A 112 3.40 -7.64 20.45
CA THR A 112 4.19 -7.69 21.69
C THR A 112 3.65 -8.82 22.56
N GLU A 113 4.38 -9.28 23.57
CA GLU A 113 3.95 -10.33 24.51
C GLU A 113 2.55 -10.08 25.12
N THR A 114 2.13 -8.81 25.18
CA THR A 114 0.81 -8.36 25.69
C THR A 114 -0.29 -8.25 24.62
N GLN A 115 0.04 -8.28 23.33
CA GLN A 115 -0.91 -8.15 22.21
C GLN A 115 -0.77 -9.32 21.24
N THR A 116 -1.80 -10.17 21.20
CA THR A 116 -1.82 -11.41 20.39
C THR A 116 -1.90 -11.17 18.87
N LYS A 117 -2.30 -9.97 18.43
CA LYS A 117 -2.36 -9.59 17.01
C LYS A 117 -1.61 -8.28 16.76
N PRO A 118 -0.75 -8.20 15.73
CA PRO A 118 -0.10 -6.96 15.35
C PRO A 118 -1.17 -5.93 14.96
N LYS A 119 -0.94 -4.67 15.32
CA LYS A 119 -1.87 -3.60 14.97
C LYS A 119 -1.58 -3.14 13.55
N ASP A 120 -2.46 -3.49 12.62
CA ASP A 120 -2.30 -3.18 11.20
C ASP A 120 -2.34 -1.67 10.91
N TRP A 121 -1.63 -1.24 9.87
CA TRP A 121 -1.54 0.17 9.46
C TRP A 121 -2.92 0.71 9.06
N LEU A 122 -3.75 -0.09 8.39
CA LEU A 122 -5.06 0.35 7.93
C LEU A 122 -6.01 0.57 9.12
N THR A 123 -6.02 -0.34 10.08
CA THR A 123 -6.80 -0.16 11.33
C THR A 123 -6.37 1.10 12.07
N ASN A 124 -5.06 1.35 12.16
CA ASN A 124 -4.53 2.58 12.77
C ASN A 124 -4.98 3.84 12.01
N LEU A 125 -4.92 3.82 10.68
CA LEU A 125 -5.32 4.95 9.84
C LEU A 125 -6.81 5.24 9.99
N VAL A 126 -7.65 4.21 9.91
CA VAL A 126 -9.11 4.31 10.07
C VAL A 126 -9.45 4.81 11.47
N GLN A 127 -8.84 4.27 12.54
CA GLN A 127 -9.05 4.76 13.91
C GLN A 127 -8.73 6.25 14.06
N LYS A 128 -7.61 6.71 13.50
CA LYS A 128 -7.24 8.13 13.52
C LYS A 128 -8.29 8.99 12.79
N GLN A 129 -8.78 8.52 11.64
CA GLN A 129 -9.77 9.25 10.87
C GLN A 129 -11.16 9.25 11.51
N VAL A 130 -11.61 8.13 12.09
CA VAL A 130 -12.85 8.04 12.87
C VAL A 130 -12.81 9.03 14.03
N ARG A 131 -11.67 9.16 14.72
CA ARG A 131 -11.50 10.13 15.81
C ARG A 131 -11.67 11.59 15.35
N VAL A 132 -11.24 11.93 14.14
CA VAL A 132 -11.29 13.31 13.62
C VAL A 132 -12.67 13.62 13.03
N SER A 133 -13.26 12.65 12.35
CA SER A 133 -14.31 12.91 11.35
C SER A 133 -15.58 12.09 11.57
N GLY A 134 -15.58 11.13 12.49
CA GLY A 134 -16.70 10.21 12.75
C GLY A 134 -16.72 8.98 11.82
N PRO A 135 -17.39 7.88 12.22
CA PRO A 135 -17.40 6.62 11.48
C PRO A 135 -18.28 6.65 10.20
N GLU A 136 -19.26 7.55 10.15
CA GLU A 136 -20.25 7.70 9.06
C GLU A 136 -19.63 7.78 7.66
N ARG A 137 -18.41 8.32 7.54
CA ARG A 137 -17.74 8.56 6.23
C ARG A 137 -17.20 7.30 5.58
N PHE A 138 -17.08 6.24 6.35
CA PHE A 138 -16.64 4.93 5.87
C PHE A 138 -17.83 4.03 5.54
N GLN A 139 -19.06 4.48 5.78
CA GLN A 139 -20.27 3.78 5.35
C GLN A 139 -20.25 3.59 3.84
N ASP A 140 -20.62 2.39 3.38
CA ASP A 140 -20.61 1.99 1.97
C ASP A 140 -19.23 2.02 1.26
N THR A 141 -18.14 2.16 2.03
CA THR A 141 -16.77 2.03 1.53
C THR A 141 -16.18 0.66 1.87
N ILE A 142 -15.07 0.32 1.21
CA ILE A 142 -14.27 -0.88 1.51
C ILE A 142 -13.72 -0.89 2.95
N PHE A 143 -13.73 0.25 3.64
CA PHE A 143 -13.22 0.40 5.01
C PHE A 143 -14.26 0.16 6.09
N SER A 144 -15.53 -0.06 5.73
CA SER A 144 -16.62 -0.34 6.68
C SER A 144 -16.28 -1.52 7.62
N SER A 145 -15.66 -2.57 7.09
CA SER A 145 -15.18 -3.73 7.86
C SER A 145 -14.09 -3.36 8.88
N ALA A 146 -13.16 -2.47 8.51
CA ALA A 146 -12.11 -1.99 9.41
C ALA A 146 -12.66 -1.10 10.53
N VAL A 147 -13.76 -0.38 10.29
CA VAL A 147 -14.48 0.39 11.32
C VAL A 147 -15.23 -0.53 12.28
N GLN A 148 -15.91 -1.57 11.77
CA GLN A 148 -16.66 -2.54 12.59
C GLN A 148 -15.75 -3.36 13.52
N ASN A 149 -14.56 -3.73 13.04
CA ASN A 149 -13.58 -4.50 13.82
C ASN A 149 -12.83 -3.66 14.88
N ASN A 150 -13.19 -2.38 15.05
CA ASN A 150 -12.54 -1.51 16.03
C ASN A 150 -13.20 -1.68 17.43
N PRO A 151 -12.46 -2.13 18.45
CA PRO A 151 -13.01 -2.45 19.77
C PRO A 151 -13.54 -1.24 20.57
N SER A 152 -13.39 -0.01 20.06
CA SER A 152 -13.88 1.22 20.69
C SER A 152 -15.29 1.65 20.26
N HIS A 153 -16.05 0.78 19.59
CA HIS A 153 -17.48 1.02 19.31
C HIS A 153 -18.33 0.40 20.44
N PRO A 154 -19.12 1.18 21.21
CA PRO A 154 -20.22 0.61 21.94
C PRO A 154 -21.30 0.18 20.92
N THR A 155 -21.77 -1.05 21.07
CA THR A 155 -23.01 -1.56 20.46
C THR A 155 -24.22 -0.76 20.92
#